data_AF-A0A0M3IT97-F1
#
_entry.id   AF-A0A0M3IT97-F1
#
_cell.length_a   1.000
_cell.length_b   1.000
_cell.length_c   1.000
_cell.angle_alpha   90.00
_cell.angle_beta   90.00
_cell.angle_gamma   90.00
#
_symmetry.space_group_name_H-M   'P 1'
#
loop_
_entity.id
_entity.type
_entity.pdbx_description
1 polymer ?
#
loop_
_entity_poly.entity_id
_entity_poly.type
_entity_poly.pdbx_seq_one_letter_code
_entity_poly.pdbx_strand_id
1 'polypeptide(L)'
;MCWDGSCSVIASLTVIVAFLVVGSSTASPYLQYVSFVLAAGVAMLLIFSLLCFTVFLFIGGRRETRGLKWYQCLQPGDNHFAPRTINEYSDVSISHLHDKLVEMKPSLTNAIASVTANPYMRCPVAFAFAIYIVFAFWGCKDLTVEFREEFFISKSSESRAYIDNYREMFGRYEEYLELVFDEPLDYHDPHRKQDILTLIDWPLQNQLATRSVSWLKDFARFESSTIYDINPVSCKHLHSLYISFSL
;
A
#
# COMPACT_ATOMS: atom_id res chain seq x y z
N MET A 1 11.83 -6.98 -38.49
CA MET A 1 10.91 -6.89 -37.31
C MET A 1 11.62 -6.27 -36.11
N CYS A 2 11.13 -5.17 -35.53
CA CYS A 2 11.72 -4.51 -34.34
C CYS A 2 11.33 -5.28 -33.07
N TRP A 3 12.28 -5.98 -32.45
CA TRP A 3 12.06 -6.79 -31.25
C TRP A 3 11.71 -5.94 -30.01
N ASP A 4 12.26 -4.74 -29.92
CA ASP A 4 12.10 -3.87 -28.74
C ASP A 4 10.68 -3.34 -28.57
N GLY A 5 9.99 -3.04 -29.68
CA GLY A 5 8.61 -2.55 -29.64
C GLY A 5 7.65 -3.57 -29.03
N SER A 6 7.75 -4.83 -29.46
CA SER A 6 6.91 -5.91 -28.93
C SER A 6 7.21 -6.20 -27.46
N CYS A 7 8.49 -6.20 -27.07
CA CYS A 7 8.89 -6.41 -25.68
C CYS A 7 8.38 -5.29 -24.75
N SER A 8 8.48 -4.03 -25.18
CA SER A 8 7.99 -2.87 -24.42
C SER A 8 6.47 -2.92 -24.21
N VAL A 9 5.72 -3.32 -25.25
CA VAL A 9 4.26 -3.49 -25.17
C VAL A 9 3.90 -4.61 -24.20
N ILE A 10 4.55 -5.77 -24.29
CA ILE A 10 4.30 -6.90 -23.40
C ILE A 10 4.59 -6.51 -21.94
N ALA A 11 5.75 -5.91 -21.66
CA ALA A 11 6.11 -5.48 -20.31
C ALA A 11 5.10 -4.48 -19.74
N SER A 12 4.73 -3.46 -20.52
CA SER A 12 3.76 -2.45 -20.09
C SER A 12 2.37 -3.05 -19.83
N LEU A 13 1.91 -3.98 -20.68
CA LEU A 13 0.65 -4.71 -20.46
C LEU A 13 0.69 -5.57 -19.20
N THR A 14 1.79 -6.27 -18.93
CA THR A 14 1.92 -7.05 -17.69
C THR A 14 1.82 -6.17 -16.46
N VAL A 15 2.43 -4.98 -16.49
CA VAL A 15 2.37 -4.01 -15.39
C VAL A 15 0.95 -3.47 -15.21
N ILE A 16 0.25 -3.11 -16.29
CA ILE A 16 -1.14 -2.64 -16.24
C ILE A 16 -2.05 -3.72 -15.63
N VAL A 17 -1.96 -4.96 -16.11
CA VAL A 17 -2.77 -6.07 -15.60
C VAL A 17 -2.46 -6.35 -14.13
N ALA A 18 -1.18 -6.34 -13.73
CA ALA A 18 -0.79 -6.53 -12.34
C ALA A 18 -1.42 -5.48 -11.41
N PHE A 19 -1.35 -4.20 -11.78
CA PHE A 19 -1.96 -3.14 -10.96
C PHE A 19 -3.49 -3.17 -10.96
N LEU A 20 -4.13 -3.60 -12.05
CA LEU A 20 -5.58 -3.82 -12.07
C LEU A 20 -6.00 -4.97 -11.13
N VAL A 21 -5.26 -6.07 -11.13
CA VAL A 21 -5.52 -7.21 -10.23
C VAL A 21 -5.35 -6.78 -8.76
N VAL A 22 -4.27 -6.09 -8.44
CA VAL A 22 -4.03 -5.57 -7.08
C VAL A 22 -5.12 -4.57 -6.67
N GLY A 23 -5.50 -3.66 -7.57
CA GLY A 23 -6.57 -2.69 -7.33
C GLY A 23 -7.93 -3.34 -7.11
N SER A 24 -8.23 -4.44 -7.80
CA SER A 24 -9.51 -5.16 -7.64
C SER A 24 -9.59 -6.07 -6.40
N SER A 25 -8.45 -6.52 -5.88
CA SER A 25 -8.38 -7.50 -4.79
C SER A 25 -8.18 -6.88 -3.41
N THR A 26 -7.74 -5.63 -3.34
CA THR A 26 -7.41 -4.96 -2.07
C THR A 26 -8.67 -4.41 -1.40
N ALA A 27 -8.84 -4.56 -0.08
CA ALA A 27 -9.99 -4.02 0.67
C ALA A 27 -9.86 -2.53 1.04
N SER A 28 -8.62 -2.00 1.15
CA SER A 28 -8.37 -0.60 1.50
C SER A 28 -8.65 0.33 0.31
N PRO A 29 -9.56 1.33 0.44
CA PRO A 29 -9.96 2.19 -0.67
C PRO A 29 -8.81 3.06 -1.21
N TYR A 30 -7.86 3.43 -0.35
CA TYR A 30 -6.68 4.20 -0.76
C TYR A 30 -5.76 3.39 -1.68
N LEU A 31 -5.51 2.13 -1.33
CA LEU A 31 -4.68 1.23 -2.15
C LEU A 31 -5.37 0.89 -3.47
N GLN A 32 -6.69 0.72 -3.46
CA GLN A 32 -7.48 0.56 -4.69
C GLN A 32 -7.27 1.77 -5.62
N TYR A 33 -7.50 2.99 -5.11
CA TYR A 33 -7.38 4.21 -5.89
C TYR A 33 -5.98 4.38 -6.50
N VAL A 34 -4.93 4.25 -5.68
CA VAL A 34 -3.53 4.38 -6.14
C VAL A 34 -3.21 3.35 -7.23
N SER A 35 -3.66 2.10 -7.06
CA SER A 35 -3.41 1.03 -8.03
C SER A 35 -4.07 1.32 -9.39
N PHE A 36 -5.32 1.82 -9.39
CA PHE A 36 -6.00 2.20 -10.63
C PHE A 36 -5.37 3.41 -11.30
N VAL A 37 -4.95 4.42 -10.54
CA VAL A 37 -4.25 5.59 -11.08
C VAL A 37 -2.91 5.19 -11.73
N LEU A 38 -2.14 4.31 -11.08
CA LEU A 38 -0.90 3.80 -11.64
C LEU A 38 -1.13 2.99 -12.93
N ALA A 39 -2.12 2.10 -12.94
CA ALA A 39 -2.49 1.34 -14.14
C ALA A 39 -2.88 2.27 -15.31
N ALA A 40 -3.73 3.26 -15.05
CA ALA A 40 -4.14 4.25 -16.05
C ALA A 40 -2.95 5.10 -16.54
N GLY A 41 -2.04 5.50 -15.64
CA GLY A 41 -0.83 6.23 -15.98
C GLY A 41 0.08 5.46 -16.93
N VAL A 42 0.33 4.18 -16.64
CA VAL A 42 1.15 3.31 -17.51
C VAL A 42 0.46 3.08 -18.86
N ALA A 43 -0.86 2.91 -18.89
CA ALA A 43 -1.61 2.77 -20.14
C ALA A 43 -1.51 4.03 -21.02
N MET A 44 -1.65 5.22 -20.44
CA MET A 44 -1.50 6.49 -21.15
C MET A 44 -0.07 6.69 -21.67
N LEU A 45 0.94 6.32 -20.87
CA LEU A 45 2.34 6.36 -21.30
C LEU A 45 2.62 5.42 -22.47
N LEU A 46 2.03 4.22 -22.47
CA LEU A 46 2.14 3.28 -23.59
C LEU A 46 1.53 3.85 -24.86
N ILE A 47 0.32 4.42 -24.79
CA ILE A 47 -0.34 5.06 -25.93
C ILE A 47 0.50 6.23 -26.46
N PHE A 48 1.00 7.08 -25.55
CA PHE A 48 1.86 8.21 -25.91
C PHE A 48 3.18 7.75 -26.57
N SER A 49 3.79 6.70 -26.05
CA SER A 49 5.02 6.12 -26.60
C SER A 49 4.78 5.57 -28.02
N LEU A 50 3.71 4.81 -28.23
CA LEU A 50 3.41 4.19 -29.51
C LEU A 50 2.98 5.17 -30.59
N LEU A 51 2.22 6.21 -30.23
CA LEU A 51 1.63 7.14 -31.21
C LEU A 51 2.45 8.42 -31.39
N CYS A 52 2.85 9.07 -30.29
CA CYS A 52 3.52 10.36 -30.35
C CYS A 52 5.03 10.17 -30.51
N PHE A 53 5.63 9.38 -29.63
CA PHE A 53 7.08 9.26 -29.59
C PHE A 53 7.65 8.59 -30.85
N THR A 54 7.00 7.55 -31.37
CA THR A 54 7.39 6.92 -32.65
C THR A 54 7.35 7.90 -33.82
N VAL A 55 6.32 8.75 -33.89
CA VAL A 55 6.18 9.77 -34.95
C VAL A 55 7.26 10.83 -34.82
N PHE A 56 7.53 11.32 -33.60
CA PHE A 56 8.63 12.26 -33.38
C PHE A 56 10.00 11.67 -33.70
N LEU A 57 10.24 10.40 -33.37
CA LEU A 57 11.45 9.68 -33.77
C LEU A 57 11.54 9.55 -35.29
N PHE A 58 10.45 9.20 -35.96
CA PHE A 58 10.41 9.10 -37.42
C PHE A 58 10.72 10.45 -38.09
N ILE A 59 10.11 11.54 -37.62
CA ILE A 59 10.40 12.90 -38.11
C ILE A 59 11.84 13.29 -37.82
N GLY A 60 12.35 12.98 -36.62
CA GLY A 60 13.73 13.20 -36.21
C GLY A 60 14.73 12.50 -37.12
N GLY A 61 14.57 11.19 -37.34
CA GLY A 61 15.40 10.43 -38.26
C GLY A 61 15.29 10.92 -39.71
N ARG A 62 14.09 11.31 -40.16
CA ARG A 62 13.92 11.91 -41.50
C ARG A 62 14.65 13.25 -41.64
N ARG A 63 14.76 14.05 -40.57
CA ARG A 63 15.54 15.30 -40.58
C ARG A 63 17.04 15.04 -40.54
N GLU A 64 17.46 14.07 -39.76
CA GLU A 64 18.87 13.65 -39.67
C GLU A 64 19.39 13.15 -41.02
N THR A 65 18.61 12.34 -41.75
CA THR A 65 18.96 11.89 -43.11
C THR A 65 19.04 13.00 -44.15
N ARG A 66 18.53 14.20 -43.83
CA ARG A 66 18.65 15.42 -44.65
C ARG A 66 19.82 16.31 -44.21
N GLY A 67 20.64 15.86 -43.25
CA GLY A 67 21.77 16.62 -42.72
C GLY A 67 21.36 17.76 -41.77
N LEU A 68 20.16 17.70 -41.19
CA LEU A 68 19.66 18.71 -40.25
C LEU A 68 19.83 18.24 -38.82
N LYS A 69 20.44 19.08 -37.98
CA LYS A 69 20.54 18.83 -36.54
C LYS A 69 19.14 18.88 -35.91
N TRP A 70 18.93 18.08 -34.85
CA TRP A 70 17.63 17.92 -34.18
C TRP A 70 17.00 19.23 -33.70
N TYR A 71 17.81 20.25 -33.39
CA TYR A 71 17.37 21.57 -32.93
C TYR A 71 17.24 22.62 -34.06
N GLN A 72 17.71 22.35 -35.28
CA GLN A 72 17.68 23.29 -36.40
C GLN A 72 16.44 23.07 -37.26
N CYS A 73 15.41 23.92 -37.09
CA CYS A 73 14.21 23.96 -37.93
C CYS A 73 14.40 24.88 -39.15
N LEU A 74 13.85 24.48 -40.31
CA LEU A 74 13.69 25.32 -41.51
C LEU A 74 14.98 25.83 -42.19
N GLN A 75 16.14 25.26 -41.91
CA GLN A 75 17.40 25.56 -42.59
C GLN A 75 17.72 24.50 -43.66
N PRO A 76 18.49 24.82 -44.72
CA PRO A 76 19.06 23.81 -45.61
C PRO A 76 20.09 22.97 -44.84
N GLY A 77 20.04 21.65 -45.01
CA GLY A 77 20.87 20.70 -44.27
C GLY A 77 22.36 20.87 -44.56
N ASP A 78 23.17 20.61 -43.54
CA ASP A 78 24.63 20.71 -43.63
C ASP A 78 25.20 19.47 -44.33
N ASN A 79 26.15 19.65 -45.24
CA ASN A 79 26.75 18.58 -46.04
C ASN A 79 27.80 17.77 -45.26
N HIS A 80 28.02 18.08 -43.99
CA HIS A 80 28.96 17.37 -43.11
C HIS A 80 28.43 16.07 -42.52
N PHE A 81 27.15 15.72 -42.74
CA PHE A 81 26.62 14.42 -42.34
C PHE A 81 27.02 13.32 -43.32
N ALA A 82 27.30 12.13 -42.80
CA ALA A 82 27.68 10.96 -43.59
C ALA A 82 26.65 10.72 -44.72
N PRO A 83 27.10 10.40 -45.94
CA PRO A 83 26.20 10.13 -47.07
C PRO A 83 25.22 9.02 -46.70
N ARG A 84 24.01 9.05 -47.28
CA ARG A 84 22.99 7.99 -47.13
C ARG A 84 23.63 6.62 -47.35
N THR A 85 23.92 5.91 -46.26
CA THR A 85 24.51 4.57 -46.31
C THR A 85 23.48 3.50 -46.64
N ILE A 86 22.19 3.85 -46.65
CA ILE A 86 21.09 2.92 -46.85
C ILE A 86 20.08 3.58 -47.77
N ASN A 87 20.10 3.21 -49.05
CA ASN A 87 19.14 3.70 -50.04
C ASN A 87 17.83 2.88 -50.04
N GLU A 88 17.80 1.71 -49.43
CA GLU A 88 16.62 0.83 -49.34
C GLU A 88 16.42 0.28 -47.92
N TYR A 89 15.19 0.41 -47.42
CA TYR A 89 14.78 -0.07 -46.10
C TYR A 89 14.61 -1.60 -46.15
N SER A 90 15.72 -2.34 -46.04
CA SER A 90 15.71 -3.81 -46.00
C SER A 90 15.90 -4.33 -44.57
N ASP A 91 15.24 -5.43 -44.21
CA ASP A 91 15.40 -6.04 -42.86
C ASP A 91 16.89 -6.34 -42.54
N VAL A 92 17.67 -6.70 -43.57
CA VAL A 92 19.12 -6.94 -43.45
C VAL A 92 19.86 -5.66 -43.04
N SER A 93 19.54 -4.52 -43.66
CA SER A 93 20.16 -3.23 -43.29
C SER A 93 19.80 -2.76 -41.88
N ILE A 94 18.61 -3.08 -41.38
CA ILE A 94 18.17 -2.78 -40.01
C ILE A 94 18.94 -3.64 -39.00
N SER A 95 19.06 -4.95 -39.26
CA SER A 95 19.87 -5.84 -38.41
C SER A 95 21.32 -5.40 -38.35
N HIS A 96 21.90 -5.01 -39.48
CA HIS A 96 23.27 -4.51 -39.53
C HIS A 96 23.44 -3.17 -38.79
N LEU A 97 22.42 -2.30 -38.79
CA LEU A 97 22.43 -1.07 -37.99
C LEU A 97 22.33 -1.34 -36.51
N HIS A 98 21.46 -2.28 -36.12
CA HIS A 98 21.30 -2.72 -34.75
C HIS A 98 22.61 -3.30 -34.23
N ASP A 99 23.22 -4.22 -34.97
CA ASP A 99 24.51 -4.82 -34.63
C ASP A 99 25.61 -3.75 -34.54
N LYS A 100 25.65 -2.79 -35.47
CA LYS A 100 26.60 -1.67 -35.35
C LYS A 100 26.34 -0.78 -34.15
N LEU A 101 25.08 -0.47 -33.80
CA LEU A 101 24.77 0.36 -32.63
C LEU A 101 25.09 -0.36 -31.31
N VAL A 102 24.94 -1.69 -31.29
CA VAL A 102 25.28 -2.56 -30.16
C VAL A 102 26.79 -2.78 -30.03
N GLU A 103 27.51 -2.94 -31.15
CA GLU A 103 28.96 -3.18 -31.16
C GLU A 103 29.79 -1.90 -31.04
N MET A 104 29.31 -0.75 -31.51
CA MET A 104 30.10 0.48 -31.60
C MET A 104 30.37 1.16 -30.25
N LYS A 105 29.82 0.64 -29.14
CA LYS A 105 30.24 1.04 -27.79
C LYS A 105 30.72 -0.19 -26.99
N PRO A 106 32.00 -0.25 -26.57
CA PRO A 106 32.39 -1.10 -25.44
C PRO A 106 31.70 -0.54 -24.19
N SER A 107 30.45 -0.94 -24.00
CA SER A 107 29.63 -0.54 -22.88
C SER A 107 30.00 -1.38 -21.66
N LEU A 108 29.86 -0.80 -20.47
CA LEU A 108 29.97 -1.54 -19.20
C LEU A 108 29.04 -2.77 -19.20
N THR A 109 27.93 -2.73 -19.92
CA THR A 109 27.03 -3.86 -20.08
C THR A 109 27.68 -5.04 -20.79
N ASN A 110 28.47 -4.83 -21.84
CA ASN A 110 29.20 -5.91 -22.54
C ASN A 110 30.31 -6.48 -21.67
N ALA A 111 31.01 -5.63 -20.92
CA ALA A 111 32.01 -6.06 -19.93
C ALA A 111 31.37 -6.92 -18.82
N ILE A 112 30.29 -6.43 -18.20
CA ILE A 112 29.57 -7.17 -17.15
C ILE A 112 28.94 -8.46 -17.70
N ALA A 113 28.38 -8.43 -18.91
CA ALA A 113 27.82 -9.60 -19.57
C ALA A 113 28.90 -10.65 -19.85
N SER A 114 30.08 -10.24 -20.33
CA SER A 114 31.19 -11.17 -20.57
C SER A 114 31.71 -11.81 -19.28
N VAL A 115 31.78 -11.04 -18.19
CA VAL A 115 32.18 -11.53 -16.86
C VAL A 115 31.13 -12.48 -16.28
N THR A 116 29.84 -12.16 -16.43
CA THR A 116 28.71 -12.96 -15.92
C THR A 116 28.46 -14.21 -16.77
N ALA A 117 28.78 -14.15 -18.06
CA ALA A 117 28.68 -15.28 -18.99
C ALA A 117 29.73 -16.36 -18.71
N ASN A 118 30.83 -16.02 -18.02
CA ASN A 118 31.87 -16.95 -17.64
C ASN A 118 31.32 -18.04 -16.67
N PRO A 119 31.42 -19.34 -17.00
CA PRO A 119 30.88 -20.42 -16.17
C PRO A 119 31.41 -20.41 -14.73
N TYR A 120 32.65 -19.94 -14.51
CA TYR A 120 33.24 -19.82 -13.17
C TYR A 120 32.53 -18.79 -12.28
N MET A 121 31.90 -17.75 -12.87
CA MET A 121 31.18 -16.70 -12.16
C MET A 121 29.70 -17.03 -11.93
N ARG A 122 29.12 -17.97 -12.70
CA ARG A 122 27.70 -18.33 -12.57
C ARG A 122 27.38 -19.01 -11.24
N CYS A 123 28.23 -19.94 -10.79
CA CYS A 123 28.07 -20.63 -9.50
C CYS A 123 28.10 -19.68 -8.29
N PRO A 124 29.11 -18.80 -8.11
CA PRO A 124 29.15 -17.91 -6.96
C PRO A 124 28.01 -16.88 -6.99
N VAL A 125 27.62 -16.38 -8.16
CA VAL A 125 26.47 -15.47 -8.29
C VAL A 125 25.17 -16.17 -7.87
N ALA A 126 24.93 -17.38 -8.37
CA ALA A 126 23.75 -18.16 -7.99
C ALA A 126 23.72 -18.47 -6.49
N PHE A 127 24.87 -18.80 -5.89
CA PHE A 127 24.99 -19.06 -4.46
C PHE A 127 24.72 -17.79 -3.62
N ALA A 128 25.22 -16.64 -4.04
CA ALA A 128 24.94 -15.36 -3.39
C ALA A 128 23.44 -15.01 -3.43
N PHE A 129 22.77 -15.22 -4.56
CA PHE A 129 21.31 -15.04 -4.67
C PHE A 129 20.54 -16.04 -3.81
N ALA A 130 20.99 -17.29 -3.73
CA ALA A 130 20.35 -18.29 -2.86
C ALA A 130 20.45 -17.88 -1.37
N ILE A 131 21.63 -17.42 -0.94
CA ILE A 131 21.83 -16.86 0.41
C ILE A 131 20.90 -15.66 0.64
N TYR A 132 20.84 -14.73 -0.32
CA TYR A 132 19.95 -13.56 -0.23
C TYR A 132 18.49 -13.97 -0.06
N ILE A 133 18.01 -14.96 -0.82
CA ILE A 133 16.64 -15.47 -0.71
C ILE A 133 16.38 -16.07 0.67
N VAL A 134 17.32 -16.86 1.21
CA VAL A 134 17.19 -17.43 2.56
C VAL A 134 17.10 -16.32 3.61
N PHE A 135 17.94 -15.29 3.52
CA PHE A 135 17.86 -14.14 4.43
C PHE A 135 16.57 -13.34 4.26
N ALA A 136 16.07 -13.17 3.04
CA ALA A 136 14.81 -12.48 2.80
C ALA A 136 13.63 -13.22 3.46
N PHE A 137 13.53 -14.54 3.25
CA PHE A 137 12.50 -15.36 3.92
C PHE A 137 12.65 -15.36 5.44
N TRP A 138 13.88 -15.42 5.94
CA TRP A 138 14.14 -15.36 7.38
C TRP A 138 13.77 -14.01 7.96
N GLY A 139 14.04 -12.90 7.25
CA GLY A 139 13.68 -11.54 7.66
C GLY A 139 12.17 -11.28 7.63
N CYS A 140 11.42 -11.97 6.77
CA CYS A 140 9.96 -11.85 6.74
C CYS A 140 9.28 -12.29 8.05
N LYS A 141 9.92 -13.13 8.87
CA LYS A 141 9.34 -13.56 10.16
C LYS A 141 9.37 -12.46 11.22
N ASP A 142 10.29 -11.51 11.10
CA ASP A 142 10.51 -10.42 12.07
C ASP A 142 9.81 -9.12 11.64
N LEU A 143 8.98 -9.18 10.59
CA LEU A 143 8.24 -8.04 10.06
C LEU A 143 7.00 -7.80 10.93
N THR A 144 7.18 -7.11 12.06
CA THR A 144 6.08 -6.57 12.85
C THR A 144 5.55 -5.30 12.19
N VAL A 145 4.40 -5.39 11.55
CA VAL A 145 3.76 -4.23 10.91
C VAL A 145 2.93 -3.49 11.96
N GLU A 146 3.56 -2.56 12.69
CA GLU A 146 2.85 -1.67 13.61
C GLU A 146 2.41 -0.41 12.87
N PHE A 147 1.12 -0.29 12.56
CA PHE A 147 0.53 0.93 12.00
C PHE A 147 0.16 1.91 13.12
N ARG A 148 1.09 2.78 13.50
CA ARG A 148 1.02 3.48 14.80
C ARG A 148 0.53 4.93 14.84
N GLU A 149 -0.24 5.52 13.91
CA GLU A 149 -0.64 6.96 13.91
C GLU A 149 0.53 7.98 13.80
N GLU A 150 1.42 7.97 14.79
CA GLU A 150 2.83 8.38 14.81
C GLU A 150 3.54 8.48 13.47
N PHE A 151 3.41 7.47 12.63
CA PHE A 151 4.07 7.39 11.32
C PHE A 151 3.43 8.28 10.24
N PHE A 152 2.21 8.75 10.45
CA PHE A 152 1.51 9.64 9.50
C PHE A 152 1.77 11.12 9.77
N ILE A 153 2.43 11.43 10.88
CA ILE A 153 2.64 12.81 11.35
C ILE A 153 4.11 13.19 11.17
N SER A 154 4.37 14.44 10.78
CA SER A 154 5.75 14.93 10.66
C SER A 154 6.45 14.89 12.02
N LYS A 155 7.70 14.40 12.01
CA LYS A 155 8.55 14.26 13.22
C LYS A 155 8.73 15.56 14.00
N SER A 156 8.63 16.71 13.34
CA SER A 156 8.82 18.03 13.96
C SER A 156 7.53 18.74 14.35
N SER A 157 6.38 18.08 14.26
CA SER A 157 5.09 18.73 14.53
C SER A 157 4.71 18.67 16.01
N GLU A 158 4.01 19.71 16.49
CA GLU A 158 3.45 19.76 17.84
C GLU A 158 2.50 18.58 18.12
N SER A 159 1.78 18.11 17.10
CA SER A 159 0.90 16.93 17.21
C SER A 159 1.68 15.65 17.54
N ARG A 160 2.90 15.49 16.99
CA ARG A 160 3.77 14.36 17.32
C ARG A 160 4.21 14.41 18.79
N ALA A 161 4.64 15.59 19.24
CA ALA A 161 5.03 15.81 20.63
C ALA A 161 3.86 15.57 21.60
N TYR A 162 2.64 15.98 21.23
CA TYR A 162 1.43 15.69 22.01
C TYR A 162 1.17 14.19 22.12
N ILE A 163 1.19 13.44 21.01
CA ILE A 163 0.90 11.99 21.03
C ILE A 163 1.94 11.23 21.84
N ASP A 164 3.22 11.57 21.71
CA ASP A 164 4.30 10.92 22.46
C ASP A 164 4.15 11.19 23.96
N ASN A 165 3.92 12.45 24.35
CA ASN A 165 3.66 12.80 25.75
C ASN A 165 2.37 12.17 26.28
N TYR A 166 1.32 12.10 25.46
CA TYR A 166 0.05 11.49 25.84
C TYR A 166 0.22 10.00 26.10
N ARG A 167 0.94 9.27 25.25
CA ARG A 167 1.22 7.84 25.46
C ARG A 167 2.12 7.58 26.66
N GLU A 168 3.11 8.43 26.90
CA GLU A 168 3.95 8.32 28.10
C GLU A 168 3.14 8.50 29.38
N MET A 169 2.24 9.48 29.40
CA MET A 169 1.44 9.85 30.58
C MET A 169 0.20 8.96 30.76
N PHE A 170 -0.42 8.52 29.67
CA PHE A 170 -1.74 7.86 29.65
C PHE A 170 -1.77 6.51 28.94
N GLY A 171 -0.64 5.98 28.44
CA GLY A 171 -0.61 4.73 27.68
C GLY A 171 -1.20 3.51 28.41
N ARG A 172 -1.34 3.57 29.75
CA ARG A 172 -2.03 2.55 30.54
C ARG A 172 -3.57 2.58 30.45
N TYR A 173 -4.15 3.64 29.91
CA TYR A 173 -5.60 3.86 29.90
C TYR A 173 -6.25 3.64 28.53
N GLU A 174 -5.48 3.40 27.45
CA GLU A 174 -6.02 3.23 26.09
C GLU A 174 -6.50 1.79 25.80
N GLU A 175 -6.09 0.81 26.60
CA GLU A 175 -6.44 -0.60 26.38
C GLU A 175 -7.73 -0.97 27.12
N TYR A 176 -8.88 -0.45 26.65
CA TYR A 176 -10.19 -0.89 27.11
C TYR A 176 -10.95 -1.57 25.97
N LEU A 177 -11.63 -2.67 26.32
CA LEU A 177 -12.57 -3.35 25.43
C LEU A 177 -13.98 -2.94 25.84
N GLU A 178 -14.67 -2.24 24.95
CA GLU A 178 -16.08 -1.92 25.14
C GLU A 178 -16.94 -3.01 24.48
N LEU A 179 -17.85 -3.60 25.27
CA LEU A 179 -18.83 -4.57 24.78
C LEU A 179 -20.15 -3.86 24.56
N VAL A 180 -20.49 -3.62 23.29
CA VAL A 180 -21.76 -3.02 22.88
C VAL A 180 -22.67 -4.10 22.32
N PHE A 181 -23.87 -4.24 22.89
CA PHE A 181 -24.89 -5.15 22.38
C PHE A 181 -25.84 -4.37 21.46
N ASP A 182 -25.78 -4.65 20.16
CA ASP A 182 -26.57 -3.93 19.15
C ASP A 182 -28.07 -4.31 19.18
N GLU A 183 -28.41 -5.47 19.74
CA GLU A 183 -29.78 -5.96 19.84
C GLU A 183 -30.46 -5.55 21.16
N PRO A 184 -31.78 -5.28 21.14
CA PRO A 184 -32.53 -5.01 22.37
C PRO A 184 -32.54 -6.24 23.27
N LEU A 185 -31.80 -6.17 24.36
CA LEU A 185 -31.73 -7.22 25.36
C LEU A 185 -32.80 -7.01 26.43
N ASP A 186 -33.50 -8.09 26.78
CA ASP A 186 -34.34 -8.12 27.98
C ASP A 186 -33.47 -8.34 29.23
N TYR A 187 -33.14 -7.25 29.91
CA TYR A 187 -32.37 -7.26 31.15
C TYR A 187 -33.18 -7.70 32.37
N HIS A 188 -34.51 -7.88 32.21
CA HIS A 188 -35.37 -8.36 33.28
C HIS A 188 -35.34 -9.88 33.41
N ASP A 189 -35.04 -10.61 32.32
CA ASP A 189 -34.85 -12.05 32.36
C ASP A 189 -33.62 -12.42 33.19
N PRO A 190 -33.78 -13.15 34.32
CA PRO A 190 -32.67 -13.51 35.20
C PRO A 190 -31.62 -14.38 34.50
N HIS A 191 -32.00 -15.19 33.52
CA HIS A 191 -31.05 -16.05 32.79
C HIS A 191 -30.14 -15.20 31.90
N ARG A 192 -30.70 -14.31 31.08
CA ARG A 192 -29.92 -13.40 30.23
C ARG A 192 -29.06 -12.43 31.04
N LYS A 193 -29.59 -11.90 32.15
CA LYS A 193 -28.82 -11.07 33.09
C LYS A 193 -27.59 -11.81 33.59
N GLN A 194 -27.75 -13.08 33.99
CA GLN A 194 -26.65 -13.90 34.48
C GLN A 194 -25.63 -14.19 33.37
N ASP A 195 -26.08 -14.52 32.16
CA ASP A 195 -25.19 -14.80 31.02
C ASP A 195 -24.30 -13.59 30.70
N ILE A 196 -24.86 -12.37 30.66
CA ILE A 196 -24.12 -11.13 30.43
C ILE A 196 -23.09 -10.89 31.53
N LEU A 197 -23.46 -11.09 32.80
CA LEU A 197 -22.53 -10.92 33.91
C LEU A 197 -21.39 -11.93 33.85
N THR A 198 -21.67 -13.20 33.48
CA THR A 198 -20.63 -14.21 33.30
C THR A 198 -19.68 -13.89 32.15
N LEU A 199 -20.20 -13.34 31.06
CA LEU A 199 -19.39 -12.88 29.93
C LEU A 199 -18.43 -11.76 30.34
N ILE A 200 -18.89 -10.81 31.17
CA ILE A 200 -18.08 -9.69 31.66
C ILE A 200 -17.02 -10.16 32.68
N ASP A 201 -17.33 -11.17 33.47
CA ASP A 201 -16.41 -11.69 34.49
C ASP A 201 -15.39 -12.69 33.92
N TRP A 202 -15.67 -13.31 32.77
CA TRP A 202 -14.78 -14.29 32.14
C TRP A 202 -13.36 -13.74 31.84
N PRO A 203 -13.17 -12.53 31.27
CA PRO A 203 -11.84 -11.95 31.07
C PRO A 203 -11.08 -11.70 32.37
N LEU A 204 -11.78 -11.35 33.45
CA LEU A 204 -11.17 -11.16 34.77
C LEU A 204 -10.68 -12.49 35.35
N GLN A 205 -11.50 -13.54 35.23
CA GLN A 205 -11.15 -14.87 35.73
C GLN A 205 -9.94 -15.45 35.00
N ASN A 206 -9.81 -15.18 33.70
CA ASN A 206 -8.69 -15.66 32.88
C ASN A 206 -7.47 -14.72 32.88
N GLN A 207 -7.45 -13.68 33.73
CA GLN A 207 -6.36 -12.70 33.82
C GLN A 207 -6.08 -11.96 32.49
N LEU A 208 -7.08 -11.88 31.61
CA LEU A 208 -7.03 -11.13 30.35
C LEU A 208 -7.35 -9.64 30.56
N ALA A 209 -8.03 -9.30 31.66
CA ALA A 209 -8.36 -7.93 32.02
C ALA A 209 -8.10 -7.67 33.51
N THR A 210 -7.73 -6.44 33.84
CA THR A 210 -7.46 -6.01 35.22
C THR A 210 -8.72 -5.53 35.94
N ARG A 211 -9.71 -5.01 35.20
CA ARG A 211 -10.95 -4.45 35.74
C ARG A 211 -12.08 -4.55 34.71
N SER A 212 -13.28 -4.90 35.18
CA SER A 212 -14.54 -4.76 34.44
C SER A 212 -15.36 -3.60 35.01
N VAL A 213 -15.94 -2.77 34.17
CA VAL A 213 -16.94 -1.76 34.60
C VAL A 213 -18.22 -2.04 33.83
N SER A 214 -19.34 -2.16 34.54
CA SER A 214 -20.64 -2.44 33.93
C SER A 214 -21.76 -1.87 34.78
N TRP A 215 -22.61 -1.06 34.16
CA TRP A 215 -23.80 -0.50 34.82
C TRP A 215 -24.71 -1.60 35.37
N LEU A 216 -24.80 -2.75 34.68
CA LEU A 216 -25.65 -3.88 35.08
C LEU A 216 -25.12 -4.55 36.36
N LYS A 217 -23.80 -4.65 36.48
CA LYS A 217 -23.12 -5.19 37.67
C LYS A 217 -23.30 -4.27 38.87
N ASP A 218 -23.17 -2.95 38.65
CA ASP A 218 -23.40 -1.94 39.68
C ASP A 218 -24.88 -1.89 40.11
N PHE A 219 -25.81 -2.01 39.14
CA PHE A 219 -27.25 -2.06 39.41
C PHE A 219 -27.64 -3.32 40.18
N ALA A 220 -27.15 -4.50 39.80
CA ALA A 220 -27.42 -5.74 40.53
C ALA A 220 -26.89 -5.70 41.97
N ARG A 221 -25.71 -5.10 42.17
CA ARG A 221 -25.16 -4.87 43.50
C ARG A 221 -26.06 -3.95 44.32
N PHE A 222 -26.52 -2.86 43.72
CA PHE A 222 -27.43 -1.90 44.35
C PHE A 222 -28.79 -2.52 44.69
N GLU A 223 -29.37 -3.31 43.80
CA GLU A 223 -30.62 -4.06 44.01
C GLU A 223 -30.49 -5.02 45.20
N SER A 224 -29.35 -5.73 45.32
CA SER A 224 -29.09 -6.65 46.43
C SER A 224 -28.87 -5.96 47.77
N SER A 225 -28.36 -4.72 47.77
CA SER A 225 -28.03 -3.98 48.99
C SER A 225 -29.17 -3.12 49.53
N THR A 226 -30.25 -2.94 48.76
CA THR A 226 -31.28 -1.94 49.05
C THR A 226 -32.66 -2.59 49.05
N ILE A 227 -33.27 -2.71 50.23
CA ILE A 227 -34.64 -3.23 50.36
C ILE A 227 -35.62 -2.13 49.95
N TYR A 228 -36.29 -2.32 48.82
CA TYR A 228 -37.42 -1.49 48.42
C TYR A 228 -38.68 -1.99 49.12
N ASP A 229 -39.08 -1.33 50.21
CA ASP A 229 -40.44 -1.50 50.74
C ASP A 229 -41.39 -0.61 49.94
N ILE A 230 -41.87 -1.12 48.80
CA ILE A 230 -42.89 -0.43 48.00
C ILE A 230 -44.22 -0.59 48.74
N ASN A 231 -44.42 0.24 49.75
CA ASN A 231 -45.67 0.31 50.48
C ASN A 231 -46.76 0.88 49.54
N PRO A 232 -47.85 0.16 49.26
CA PRO A 232 -48.86 0.58 48.28
C PRO A 232 -49.64 1.86 48.67
N VAL A 233 -49.40 2.39 49.88
CA VAL A 233 -50.07 3.58 50.41
C VAL A 233 -49.42 4.89 49.90
N SER A 234 -48.17 4.83 49.43
CA SER A 234 -47.37 6.03 49.11
C SER A 234 -47.56 6.56 47.68
N CYS A 235 -48.13 5.75 46.76
CA CYS A 235 -48.26 6.11 45.34
C CYS A 235 -49.28 7.20 45.02
N LYS A 236 -50.02 7.74 46.02
CA LYS A 236 -50.92 8.89 45.79
C LYS A 236 -50.25 10.26 45.98
N HIS A 237 -49.04 10.35 46.53
CA HIS A 237 -48.45 11.66 46.88
C HIS A 237 -47.02 11.95 46.43
N LEU A 238 -46.35 11.06 45.68
CA LEU A 238 -45.04 11.40 45.10
C LEU A 238 -45.18 12.00 43.70
N HIS A 239 -45.59 13.26 43.63
CA HIS A 239 -45.48 14.09 42.43
C HIS A 239 -44.18 14.92 42.39
N SER A 240 -43.22 14.65 43.27
CA SER A 240 -41.94 15.36 43.28
C SER A 240 -40.88 14.52 43.98
N LEU A 241 -40.05 13.83 43.20
CA LEU A 241 -38.73 13.41 43.67
C LEU A 241 -37.76 13.63 42.51
N TYR A 242 -37.20 14.84 42.50
CA TYR A 242 -36.06 15.21 41.67
C TYR A 242 -34.86 14.35 42.09
N ILE A 243 -34.43 13.46 41.21
CA ILE A 243 -33.11 12.83 41.31
C ILE A 243 -32.15 13.74 40.55
N SER A 244 -31.36 14.51 41.28
CA SER A 244 -30.25 15.29 40.73
C SER A 244 -29.05 14.35 40.54
N PHE A 245 -28.62 14.18 39.30
CA PHE A 245 -27.27 13.71 39.00
C PHE A 245 -26.31 14.90 39.09
N SER A 246 -25.32 14.82 39.98
CA SER A 246 -24.11 15.62 39.88
C SER A 246 -23.20 14.95 38.87
N LEU A 247 -22.81 15.71 37.84
CA LEU A 247 -21.67 15.42 36.96
C LEU A 247 -20.38 15.26 37.77
#